data_AF-A0A926C7M0-F1
#
_entry.id   AF-A0A926C7M0-F1
#
_cell.length_a   1.000
_cell.length_b   1.000
_cell.length_c   1.000
_cell.angle_alpha   90.00
_cell.angle_beta   90.00
_cell.angle_gamma   90.00
#
_symmetry.space_group_name_H-M   'P 1'
#
loop_
_entity.id
_entity.type
_entity.pdbx_description
1 polymer ?
#
loop_
_entity_poly.entity_id
_entity_poly.type
_entity_poly.pdbx_seq_one_letter_code
_entity_poly.pdbx_strand_id
1 'polypeptide(L)'
;MITAIISTSSRPNSSSLRFSNFLRNILTEKDHEVTLVDFEHYDIPFTGQGSLKKETLTPFQQTLISAWEAADLVFFALPEYNWTAP
;
A
#
# COMPACT_ATOMS: atom_id res chain seq x y z
N MET A 1 14.17 -5.16 10.55
CA MET A 1 13.42 -5.76 9.43
C MET A 1 12.58 -4.67 8.83
N ILE A 2 12.68 -4.46 7.52
CA ILE A 2 11.91 -3.45 6.79
C ILE A 2 10.57 -4.06 6.39
N THR A 3 9.47 -3.43 6.74
CA THR A 3 8.12 -3.96 6.49
C THR A 3 7.28 -2.94 5.76
N ALA A 4 6.68 -3.34 4.64
CA ALA A 4 5.67 -2.55 3.95
C ALA A 4 4.27 -3.02 4.35
N ILE A 5 3.37 -2.07 4.59
CA ILE A 5 1.94 -2.33 4.73
C ILE A 5 1.24 -1.59 3.59
N ILE A 6 0.48 -2.31 2.79
CA ILE A 6 -0.24 -1.77 1.64
C ILE A 6 -1.74 -1.84 1.94
N SER A 7 -2.34 -0.67 2.21
CA SER A 7 -3.78 -0.50 2.43
C SER A 7 -4.46 -0.17 1.11
N THR A 8 -5.21 -1.12 0.56
CA THR A 8 -5.70 -1.06 -0.83
C THR A 8 -7.08 -0.42 -1.01
N SER A 9 -7.74 -0.04 0.08
CA SER A 9 -8.99 0.70 -0.02
C SER A 9 -8.73 2.13 -0.50
N SER A 10 -9.38 2.54 -1.58
CA SER A 10 -9.39 3.95 -2.02
C SER A 10 -10.36 4.83 -1.24
N ARG A 11 -11.17 4.26 -0.33
CA ARG A 11 -12.08 5.01 0.53
C ARG A 11 -11.32 5.69 1.68
N PRO A 12 -11.50 7.00 1.92
CA PRO A 12 -10.92 7.67 3.08
C PRO A 12 -11.43 7.03 4.37
N ASN A 13 -10.58 6.99 5.40
CA ASN A 13 -10.91 6.44 6.73
C ASN A 13 -11.44 4.99 6.74
N SER A 14 -11.08 4.18 5.74
CA SER A 14 -11.51 2.78 5.62
C SER A 14 -11.09 1.88 6.79
N SER A 15 -11.83 0.78 6.99
CA SER A 15 -11.46 -0.24 7.98
C SER A 15 -10.09 -0.87 7.69
N SER A 16 -9.75 -1.06 6.41
CA SER A 16 -8.43 -1.56 5.99
C SER A 16 -7.30 -0.60 6.38
N LEU A 17 -7.53 0.72 6.27
CA LEU A 17 -6.56 1.73 6.69
C LEU A 17 -6.44 1.77 8.23
N ARG A 18 -7.55 1.66 8.96
CA ARG A 18 -7.53 1.57 10.44
C ARG A 18 -6.77 0.34 10.92
N PHE A 19 -7.04 -0.81 10.31
CA PHE A 19 -6.32 -2.06 10.59
C PHE A 19 -4.83 -1.95 10.26
N SER A 20 -4.49 -1.36 9.12
CA SER A 20 -3.09 -1.13 8.72
C SER A 20 -2.34 -0.24 9.70
N ASN A 21 -2.97 0.82 10.21
CA ASN A 21 -2.39 1.68 11.25
C ASN A 21 -2.19 0.93 12.58
N PHE A 22 -3.14 0.08 12.97
CA PHE A 22 -2.98 -0.79 14.14
C PHE A 22 -1.79 -1.75 13.98
N LEU A 23 -1.67 -2.40 12.82
CA LEU A 23 -0.56 -3.30 12.52
C LEU A 23 0.78 -2.56 12.50
N ARG A 24 0.83 -1.35 11.93
CA ARG A 24 2.02 -0.49 11.97
C ARG A 24 2.49 -0.28 13.40
N ASN A 25 1.58 0.08 14.31
CA ASN A 25 1.94 0.34 15.70
C ASN A 25 2.57 -0.90 16.37
N ILE A 26 1.95 -2.09 16.20
CA ILE A 26 2.48 -3.35 16.76
C ILE A 26 3.88 -3.67 16.20
N LEU A 27 4.07 -3.48 14.89
CA LEU A 27 5.33 -3.80 14.23
C LEU A 27 6.44 -2.82 14.62
N THR A 28 6.11 -1.52 14.72
CA THR A 28 7.04 -0.51 15.24
C THR A 28 7.44 -0.79 16.70
N GLU A 29 6.52 -1.23 17.56
CA GLU A 29 6.82 -1.68 18.93
C GLU A 29 7.75 -2.90 18.98
N LYS A 30 7.85 -3.66 17.88
CA LYS A 30 8.74 -4.82 17.71
C LYS A 30 10.02 -4.47 16.95
N ASP A 31 10.37 -3.18 16.85
CA ASP A 31 11.55 -2.67 16.17
C ASP A 31 11.59 -2.96 14.66
N HIS A 32 10.44 -3.06 14.00
CA HIS A 32 10.37 -3.04 12.54
C HIS A 32 10.42 -1.59 12.03
N GLU A 33 11.11 -1.39 10.91
CA GLU A 33 11.02 -0.15 10.12
C GLU A 33 9.82 -0.27 9.17
N VAL A 34 8.73 0.44 9.46
CA VAL A 34 7.45 0.23 8.77
C VAL A 34 7.09 1.38 7.85
N THR A 35 6.85 1.07 6.57
CA THR A 35 6.25 2.00 5.60
C THR A 35 4.79 1.62 5.35
N LEU A 36 3.87 2.56 5.54
CA LEU A 36 2.45 2.39 5.21
C LEU A 36 2.14 3.13 3.91
N VAL A 37 1.67 2.40 2.90
CA VAL A 37 1.18 2.95 1.63
C VAL A 37 -0.34 2.88 1.62
N ASP A 38 -0.99 4.04 1.40
CA ASP A 38 -2.45 4.18 1.39
C ASP A 38 -2.96 4.49 -0.03
N PHE A 39 -4.04 3.82 -0.42
CA PHE A 39 -4.62 3.88 -1.77
C PHE A 39 -5.69 4.96 -1.91
N GLU A 40 -5.92 5.83 -0.93
CA GLU A 40 -6.89 6.94 -1.06
C GLU A 40 -6.66 7.79 -2.33
N HIS A 41 -5.39 7.97 -2.72
CA HIS A 41 -5.00 8.73 -3.91
C HIS A 41 -4.19 7.90 -4.92
N TYR A 42 -4.50 6.60 -5.02
CA TYR A 42 -3.83 5.73 -5.98
C TYR A 42 -4.03 6.21 -7.42
N ASP A 43 -2.98 6.10 -8.23
CA ASP A 43 -2.99 6.49 -9.64
C ASP A 43 -2.34 5.42 -10.51
N ILE A 44 -2.77 4.16 -10.33
CA ILE A 44 -2.34 3.02 -11.14
C ILE A 44 -3.19 2.97 -12.42
N PRO A 45 -2.59 3.00 -13.63
CA PRO A 45 -3.33 2.89 -14.87
C PRO A 45 -4.07 1.56 -14.98
N PHE A 46 -5.34 1.60 -15.39
CA PHE A 46 -6.08 0.38 -15.72
C PHE A 46 -5.53 -0.28 -16.98
N THR A 47 -5.75 -1.59 -17.09
CA THR A 47 -5.36 -2.36 -18.28
C THR A 47 -5.95 -1.72 -19.55
N GLY A 48 -5.07 -1.40 -20.50
CA GLY A 48 -5.44 -0.77 -21.78
C GLY A 48 -5.62 0.76 -21.73
N GLN A 49 -5.50 1.40 -20.55
CA GLN A 49 -5.62 2.87 -20.41
C GLN A 49 -4.27 3.57 -20.20
N GLY A 50 -3.17 2.83 -20.20
CA GLY A 50 -1.83 3.38 -20.06
C GLY A 50 -0.81 2.34 -19.63
N SER A 51 0.39 2.81 -19.30
CA SER A 51 1.48 1.97 -18.77
C SER A 51 2.27 2.76 -17.74
N LEU A 52 2.77 2.07 -16.71
CA LEU A 52 3.74 2.64 -15.79
C LEU A 52 5.05 2.93 -16.55
N LYS A 53 5.56 4.15 -16.41
CA LYS A 53 6.83 4.57 -17.01
C LYS A 53 7.87 4.67 -15.91
N LYS A 54 8.80 3.70 -15.88
CA LYS A 54 9.82 3.59 -14.83
C LYS A 54 10.60 4.88 -14.58
N GLU A 55 10.89 5.63 -15.64
CA GLU A 55 11.69 6.86 -15.56
C GLU A 55 10.87 8.11 -15.16
N THR A 56 9.55 7.98 -15.10
CA THR A 56 8.64 9.10 -14.82
C THR A 56 7.46 8.64 -13.95
N LEU A 57 7.76 8.00 -12.81
CA LEU A 57 6.75 7.58 -11.84
C LEU A 57 6.11 8.80 -11.17
N THR A 58 4.80 8.73 -10.91
CA THR A 58 4.13 9.70 -10.04
C THR A 58 4.55 9.51 -8.58
N PRO A 59 4.29 10.49 -7.68
CA PRO A 59 4.64 10.33 -6.27
C PRO A 59 4.06 9.07 -5.63
N PHE A 60 2.78 8.75 -5.88
CA PHE A 60 2.16 7.52 -5.35
C PHE A 60 2.85 6.27 -5.89
N GLN A 61 3.06 6.18 -7.20
CA GLN A 61 3.72 5.02 -7.83
C GLN A 61 5.14 4.82 -7.30
N GLN A 62 5.89 5.91 -7.15
CA GLN A 62 7.24 5.87 -6.58
C GLN A 62 7.22 5.37 -5.13
N THR A 63 6.31 5.90 -4.30
CA THR A 63 6.15 5.45 -2.91
C THR A 63 5.80 3.97 -2.83
N LEU A 64 4.84 3.51 -3.64
CA LEU A 64 4.44 2.11 -3.68
C LEU A 64 5.59 1.19 -4.11
N ILE A 65 6.26 1.51 -5.22
CA ILE A 65 7.33 0.67 -5.78
C ILE A 65 8.53 0.63 -4.83
N SER A 66 8.96 1.79 -4.31
CA SER A 66 10.09 1.84 -3.38
C SER A 66 9.81 1.15 -2.05
N ALA A 67 8.61 1.31 -1.49
CA ALA A 67 8.24 0.62 -0.26
C ALA A 67 8.22 -0.90 -0.44
N TRP A 68 7.71 -1.37 -1.58
CA TRP A 68 7.70 -2.79 -1.89
C TRP A 68 9.11 -3.33 -2.13
N GLU A 69 9.91 -2.65 -2.96
CA GLU A 69 11.28 -3.07 -3.29
C GLU A 69 12.20 -3.14 -2.06
N ALA A 70 12.04 -2.23 -1.10
CA ALA A 70 12.86 -2.19 0.11
C ALA A 70 12.42 -3.19 1.21
N ALA A 71 11.22 -3.74 1.14
CA ALA A 71 10.64 -4.51 2.24
C ALA A 71 11.10 -5.97 2.28
N ASP A 72 11.52 -6.42 3.47
CA ASP A 72 11.72 -7.84 3.79
C ASP A 72 10.39 -8.60 3.93
N LEU A 73 9.33 -7.88 4.31
CA LEU A 73 7.99 -8.40 4.56
C LEU A 73 6.93 -7.40 4.06
N VAL A 74 5.91 -7.90 3.36
CA VAL A 74 4.81 -7.08 2.86
C VAL A 74 3.48 -7.61 3.40
N PHE A 75 2.70 -6.74 4.04
CA PHE A 75 1.31 -6.98 4.40
C PHE A 75 0.37 -6.29 3.43
N PHE A 76 -0.64 -7.01 2.93
CA PHE A 76 -1.75 -6.44 2.17
C PHE A 76 -3.01 -6.40 3.02
N ALA A 77 -3.56 -5.22 3.24
CA ALA A 77 -4.89 -5.03 3.83
C ALA A 77 -5.90 -4.79 2.71
N LEU A 78 -6.65 -5.84 2.37
CA LEU A 78 -7.59 -5.89 1.25
C LEU A 78 -9.02 -5.87 1.78
N PRO A 79 -9.83 -4.83 1.53
CA PRO A 79 -11.27 -4.95 1.73
C PRO A 79 -11.86 -5.90 0.67
N GLU A 80 -12.93 -6.58 1.02
CA GLU A 80 -13.72 -7.35 0.05
C GLU A 80 -14.69 -6.41 -0.68
N TYR A 81 -14.60 -6.35 -2.01
CA TYR A 81 -15.57 -5.68 -2.86
C TYR A 81 -16.12 -6.68 -3.89
N ASN A 82 -17.43 -6.92 -3.88
CA ASN A 82 -18.10 -7.86 -4.80
C ASN A 82 -17.46 -9.26 -4.82
N TRP A 83 -17.11 -9.80 -3.64
CA TRP A 83 -16.43 -11.09 -3.48
C TRP A 83 -15.04 -11.18 -4.12
N THR A 84 -14.40 -10.04 -4.42
CA THR A 84 -13.03 -9.98 -4.95
C THR A 84 -12.17 -9.00 -4.16
N ALA A 85 -10.86 -9.04 -4.42
CA ALA A 85 -9.96 -7.95 -4.08
C ALA A 85 -10.32 -6.70 -4.91
N PRO A 86 -9.99 -5.49 -4.41
CA PRO A 86 -10.20 -4.23 -5.13
C PRO A 86 -9.34 -4.11 -6.40
#